data_AF-A0A3C0E1F4-F1
#
_entry.id   AF-A0A3C0E1F4-F1
#
_cell.length_a   1.000
_cell.length_b   1.000
_cell.length_c   1.000
_cell.angle_alpha   90.00
_cell.angle_beta   90.00
_cell.angle_gamma   90.00
#
_symmetry.space_group_name_H-M   'P 1'
#
loop_
_entity.id
_entity.type
_entity.pdbx_description
1 polymer ?
#
loop_
_entity_poly.entity_id
_entity_poly.type
_entity_poly.pdbx_seq_one_letter_code
_entity_poly.pdbx_strand_id
1 'polypeptide(L)' 'SHHNVGGLPDYMTLEVVEPLRLLFKDEVRRVGRAMNIKERILGRHPFPGPGLAIRILGDINAEKVRVLQEVDHIW' A
#
# COMPACT_ATOMS: atom_id res chain seq x y z
N SER A 1 22.22 10.09 -8.49
CA SER A 1 20.80 9.86 -8.84
C SER A 1 20.68 8.55 -9.58
N HIS A 2 20.47 7.46 -8.85
CA HIS A 2 20.08 6.18 -9.44
C HIS A 2 18.59 6.02 -9.20
N HIS A 3 17.78 6.57 -10.10
CA HIS A 3 16.33 6.35 -10.11
C HIS A 3 15.98 5.54 -11.36
N ASN A 4 16.40 4.27 -11.36
CA ASN A 4 15.83 3.25 -12.23
C ASN A 4 14.71 2.58 -11.43
N VAL A 5 13.51 2.44 -11.99
CA VAL A 5 12.42 1.70 -11.35
C VAL A 5 12.91 0.25 -11.15
N GLY A 6 13.17 -0.15 -9.91
CA GLY A 6 13.59 -1.52 -9.62
C GLY A 6 12.48 -2.51 -9.96
N GLY A 7 12.79 -3.56 -10.72
CA GLY A 7 11.87 -4.67 -10.97
C GLY A 7 10.82 -4.46 -12.07
N LEU A 8 10.95 -3.43 -12.91
CA LEU A 8 10.18 -3.36 -14.15
C LEU A 8 10.81 -4.23 -15.25
N PRO A 9 10.01 -4.77 -16.19
CA PRO A 9 10.52 -5.39 -17.40
C PRO A 9 11.38 -4.42 -18.22
N ASP A 10 12.43 -4.93 -18.87
CA ASP A 10 13.45 -4.12 -19.58
C ASP A 10 12.88 -3.25 -20.71
N TYR A 11 11.72 -3.60 -21.26
CA TYR A 11 11.04 -2.83 -22.32
C TYR A 11 10.26 -1.62 -21.80
N MET A 12 10.11 -1.45 -20.49
CA MET A 12 9.43 -0.31 -19.89
C MET A 12 10.42 0.78 -19.51
N THR A 13 10.45 1.87 -20.27
CA THR A 13 11.23 3.07 -19.96
C THR A 13 10.34 4.14 -19.34
N LEU A 14 10.29 4.20 -18.01
CA LEU A 14 9.51 5.18 -17.25
C LEU A 14 10.42 6.02 -16.36
N GLU A 15 10.08 7.30 -16.19
CA GLU A 15 10.70 8.20 -15.24
C GLU A 15 9.92 8.20 -13.91
N VAL A 16 10.63 8.27 -12.79
CA VAL A 16 10.04 8.32 -11.45
C VAL A 16 9.88 9.77 -11.00
N VAL A 17 8.64 10.17 -10.71
CA VAL A 17 8.33 11.46 -10.07
C VAL A 17 7.80 11.21 -8.66
N GLU A 18 8.53 11.69 -7.65
CA GLU A 18 8.20 11.51 -6.22
C GLU A 18 7.81 12.84 -5.55
N PRO A 19 6.64 13.43 -5.87
CA PRO A 19 6.26 14.78 -5.41
C PRO A 19 6.10 14.90 -3.89
N LEU A 20 5.92 13.78 -3.19
CA LEU A 20 5.71 13.71 -1.75
C LEU A 20 6.98 13.30 -0.98
N ARG A 21 8.14 13.16 -1.65
CA ARG A 21 9.37 12.60 -1.07
C ARG A 21 9.87 13.33 0.18
N LEU A 22 9.62 14.63 0.28
CA LEU A 22 10.07 15.49 1.38
C LEU A 22 9.05 15.63 2.51
N LEU A 23 7.90 14.95 2.43
CA LEU A 23 6.81 15.07 3.39
C LEU A 23 6.75 13.86 4.33
N PHE A 24 6.49 14.10 5.62
CA PHE A 24 6.13 13.05 6.57
C PHE A 24 4.67 12.59 6.39
N LYS A 25 4.31 11.46 7.02
CA LYS A 25 3.01 10.79 6.85
C LYS A 25 1.83 11.68 7.25
N ASP A 26 1.97 12.46 8.32
CA ASP A 26 0.97 13.41 8.79
C ASP A 26 0.79 14.58 7.82
N GLU A 27 1.86 15.04 7.19
CA GLU A 27 1.82 16.11 6.19
C GLU A 27 1.17 15.64 4.88
N VAL A 28 1.48 14.41 4.44
CA VAL A 28 0.78 13.78 3.32
C VAL A 28 -0.72 13.65 3.59
N ARG A 29 -1.12 13.33 4.83
CA ARG A 29 -2.54 13.33 5.24
C ARG A 29 -3.16 14.74 5.18
N ARG A 30 -2.43 15.79 5.57
CA ARG A 30 -2.89 17.19 5.44
C ARG A 30 -3.12 17.58 3.97
N VAL A 31 -2.18 17.23 3.08
CA VAL A 31 -2.34 17.43 1.62
C VAL A 31 -3.59 16.71 1.12
N GLY A 32 -3.78 15.44 1.49
CA GLY A 32 -4.96 14.68 1.12
C GLY A 32 -6.28 15.30 1.58
N ARG A 33 -6.32 15.87 2.80
CA ARG A 33 -7.50 16.61 3.30
C ARG A 33 -7.78 17.86 2.47
N ALA A 34 -6.76 18.65 2.13
CA ALA A 34 -6.92 19.83 1.27
C ALA A 34 -7.43 19.47 -0.14
N MET A 35 -7.14 18.25 -0.61
CA MET A 35 -7.65 17.70 -1.87
C MET A 35 -9.04 17.01 -1.73
N ASN A 36 -9.73 17.14 -0.60
CA ASN A 36 -11.02 16.52 -0.32
C ASN A 36 -11.03 14.97 -0.41
N ILE A 37 -9.89 14.31 -0.12
CA ILE A 37 -9.87 12.84 0.03
C ILE A 37 -10.66 12.47 1.28
N LYS A 38 -11.55 11.46 1.16
CA LYS A 38 -12.39 10.99 2.26
C LYS A 38 -11.56 10.60 3.49
N GLU A 39 -11.97 11.05 4.68
CA GLU A 39 -11.24 10.79 5.93
C GLU A 39 -11.07 9.30 6.21
N ARG A 40 -12.04 8.46 5.81
CA ARG A 40 -11.93 6.98 5.91
C ARG A 40 -10.70 6.40 5.19
N ILE A 41 -10.21 7.06 4.14
CA ILE A 41 -9.02 6.63 3.39
C ILE A 41 -7.76 7.17 4.07
N LEU A 42 -7.77 8.44 4.47
CA LEU A 42 -6.63 9.10 5.12
C LEU A 42 -6.32 8.51 6.49
N GLY A 43 -7.37 8.16 7.24
CA GLY A 43 -7.32 7.53 8.56
C GLY A 43 -7.10 6.02 8.53
N ARG A 44 -7.18 5.36 7.36
CA ARG A 44 -6.97 3.91 7.28
C ARG A 44 -5.57 3.54 7.78
N HIS A 45 -5.51 2.46 8.55
CA HIS A 45 -4.24 1.89 9.00
C HIS A 45 -3.39 1.43 7.80
N PRO A 46 -2.05 1.50 7.90
CA PRO A 46 -1.18 0.96 6.88
C PRO A 46 -1.46 -0.53 6.69
N PHE A 47 -1.42 -0.98 5.43
CA PHE A 47 -1.56 -2.38 5.07
C PHE A 47 -0.31 -2.80 4.30
N PRO A 48 0.30 -3.96 4.62
CA PRO A 48 1.58 -4.37 4.06
C PRO A 48 1.48 -4.71 2.57
N GLY A 49 2.58 -4.53 1.82
CA GLY A 49 2.65 -4.84 0.38
C GLY A 49 2.28 -6.30 0.04
N PRO A 50 2.83 -7.31 0.73
CA PRO A 50 2.40 -8.71 0.59
C PRO A 50 0.96 -9.01 1.05
N GLY A 51 0.29 -8.04 1.68
CA GLY A 51 -1.09 -8.17 2.15
C GLY A 51 -1.31 -9.25 3.20
N LEU A 52 -2.38 -10.05 3.02
CA LEU A 52 -2.75 -11.12 3.96
C LEU A 52 -1.77 -12.30 3.95
N ALA A 53 -0.93 -12.42 2.92
CA ALA A 53 0.04 -13.51 2.79
C ALA A 53 0.95 -13.63 4.02
N ILE A 54 1.45 -12.50 4.55
CA ILE A 54 2.34 -12.50 5.71
C ILE A 54 1.63 -12.82 7.04
N ARG A 55 0.30 -12.90 7.02
CA ARG A 55 -0.54 -13.24 8.17
C ARG A 55 -1.02 -14.70 8.14
N ILE A 56 -0.72 -15.44 7.07
CA ILE A 56 -1.04 -16.86 6.94
C ILE A 56 0.22 -17.66 7.28
N LEU A 57 0.14 -18.50 8.30
CA LEU A 57 1.25 -19.38 8.66
C LEU A 57 1.29 -20.61 7.73
N GLY A 58 2.47 -20.86 7.18
CA GLY A 58 2.70 -21.93 6.21
C GLY A 58 2.11 -21.61 4.83
N ASP A 59 1.75 -22.66 4.09
CA ASP A 59 1.31 -22.51 2.71
C ASP A 59 0.05 -21.65 2.57
N ILE A 60 0.10 -20.74 1.59
CA ILE A 60 -1.00 -19.85 1.25
C ILE A 60 -1.92 -20.56 0.25
N ASN A 61 -3.18 -20.71 0.62
CA ASN A 61 -4.21 -21.26 -0.26
C ASN A 61 -5.50 -20.41 -0.19
N ALA A 62 -6.39 -20.59 -1.17
CA ALA A 62 -7.60 -19.78 -1.30
C ALA A 62 -8.53 -19.87 -0.07
N GLU A 63 -8.61 -21.04 0.55
CA GLU A 63 -9.44 -21.27 1.73
C GLU A 63 -8.93 -20.47 2.93
N LYS A 64 -7.63 -20.55 3.24
CA LYS A 64 -7.00 -19.79 4.32
C LYS A 64 -7.12 -18.28 4.11
N VAL A 65 -6.97 -17.81 2.88
CA VAL A 65 -7.16 -16.39 2.53
C VAL A 65 -8.60 -15.96 2.81
N ARG A 66 -9.60 -16.74 2.37
CA ARG A 66 -11.01 -16.43 2.59
C ARG A 66 -11.35 -16.35 4.08
N VAL A 67 -10.95 -17.35 4.86
CA VAL A 67 -11.20 -17.36 6.32
C VAL A 67 -10.56 -16.14 6.99
N LEU A 68 -9.33 -15.80 6.62
CA LEU A 68 -8.66 -14.63 7.19
C LEU A 68 -9.33 -13.31 6.78
N GLN A 69 -9.86 -13.19 5.56
CA GLN A 69 -10.64 -12.03 5.14
C GLN A 69 -11.93 -11.86 5.95
N GLU A 70 -12.64 -12.96 6.22
CA GLU A 70 -13.85 -12.95 7.05
C GLU A 70 -13.53 -12.49 8.49
N VAL A 71 -12.43 -12.98 9.06
CA VAL A 71 -11.99 -12.61 10.41
C VAL A 71 -11.51 -11.15 10.49
N ASP A 72 -10.68 -10.70 9.54
CA ASP A 72 -10.18 -9.31 9.47
C ASP A 72 -11.30 -8.31 9.22
N HIS A 73 -12.42 -8.72 8.59
CA HIS A 73 -13.57 -7.84 8.37
C HIS A 73 -14.44 -7.63 9.60
N ILE A 74 -14.51 -8.61 10.50
CA ILE A 74 -15.28 -8.53 11.75
C ILE A 74 -14.56 -7.68 12.80
N TRP A 75 -13.23 -7.68 12.76
CA TRP A 75 -12.37 -7.01 13.74
C TRP A 75 -12.10 -5.55 13.37
#